data_AF-A0AB33KWN7-F1
#
_entry.id   AF-A0AB33KWN7-F1
#
_cell.length_a   1.000
_cell.length_b   1.000
_cell.length_c   1.000
_cell.angle_alpha   90.00
_cell.angle_beta   90.00
_cell.angle_gamma   90.00
#
_symmetry.space_group_name_H-M   'P 1'
#
loop_
_entity.id
_entity.type
_entity.pdbx_description
1 polymer ?
#
loop_
_entity_poly.entity_id
_entity_poly.type
_entity_poly.pdbx_seq_one_letter_code
_entity_poly.pdbx_strand_id
1 'polypeptide(L)'
;MSNWGFSQSELYVLLKKPVNNTPSSKYGISTCRIGDYRPWYIISHNTGNHNIGGDILNVVVDYGEAYNDDPGDHCSGPCGQYQTYCDGKEVEKTLNHFDRVDVNYTGPDPIECIARTCLPINYHAILLPKISTLDEVKGDVRCERDVLFEQYSDEQNHNVTGLVWEYVDKNGNWKELPNYKSRYPLNVSLLDIFGTNWRDKFTGNLQLQFKFTAPFTSDVVYSIQKYTITLTECSPDFESYYNLSNTTCSYKSDGKVSVKLSNNINSTEQLAVALFKKGTVNGDILIDQYSTKQLSLTDTTVLVLKDLGGGFFGFNWPKDIDAGSYYFRYQVLSKATTPPKPKATDPFWYTLVKTPNFTIEKATNVDFTAKRVNDESCFEAGDGKIQVEVTSGETGRLYFYILYKIEGTTEIVERGWTSLSGTTTIISGLGKGKYKIKVKDSEDCLAK
;
A
#
# COMPACT_ATOMS: atom_id res chain seq x y z
N MET A 1 22.84 17.02 2.24
CA MET A 1 22.37 15.95 1.34
C MET A 1 23.53 15.00 1.11
N SER A 2 23.65 13.98 1.96
CA SER A 2 24.67 12.94 1.85
C SER A 2 24.14 11.84 0.93
N ASN A 3 24.67 11.77 -0.30
CA ASN A 3 24.50 10.62 -1.19
C ASN A 3 25.23 9.43 -0.57
N TRP A 4 24.50 8.58 0.17
CA TRP A 4 24.95 7.23 0.45
C TRP A 4 24.75 6.44 -0.83
N GLY A 5 25.84 5.92 -1.40
CA GLY A 5 25.82 5.11 -2.62
C GLY A 5 25.11 3.79 -2.38
N PHE A 6 23.80 3.76 -2.59
CA PHE A 6 23.03 2.52 -2.66
C PHE A 6 23.18 1.93 -4.06
N SER A 7 23.40 0.62 -4.14
CA SER A 7 23.33 -0.14 -5.40
C SER A 7 21.96 0.06 -6.05
N GLN A 8 21.94 0.49 -7.30
CA GLN A 8 20.71 0.71 -8.09
C GLN A 8 20.32 -0.52 -8.91
N SER A 9 21.30 -1.37 -9.25
CA SER A 9 21.10 -2.52 -10.13
C SER A 9 21.80 -3.78 -9.61
N GLU A 10 21.44 -4.92 -10.18
CA GLU A 10 22.03 -6.23 -9.91
C GLU A 10 22.37 -6.92 -11.25
N LEU A 11 23.60 -7.40 -11.39
CA LEU A 11 24.05 -8.17 -12.55
C LEU A 11 24.02 -9.66 -12.21
N TYR A 12 23.42 -10.46 -13.08
CA TYR A 12 23.41 -11.92 -12.98
C TYR A 12 24.21 -12.51 -14.14
N VAL A 13 25.18 -13.38 -13.84
CA VAL A 13 26.13 -13.92 -14.82
C VAL A 13 26.19 -15.44 -14.72
N LEU A 14 26.09 -16.13 -15.84
CA LEU A 14 26.45 -17.53 -16.02
C LEU A 14 27.52 -17.63 -17.10
N LEU A 15 28.58 -18.35 -16.79
CA LEU A 15 29.71 -18.53 -17.67
C LEU A 15 30.19 -19.98 -17.63
N LYS A 16 30.48 -20.53 -18.82
CA LYS A 16 31.15 -21.82 -18.99
C LYS A 16 32.33 -21.66 -19.95
N LYS A 17 33.53 -21.96 -19.44
CA LYS A 17 34.75 -22.11 -20.25
C LYS A 17 34.83 -23.58 -20.70
N PRO A 18 35.12 -23.86 -21.98
CA PRO A 18 35.40 -25.22 -22.41
C PRO A 18 36.68 -25.70 -21.74
N VAL A 19 36.76 -27.01 -21.49
CA VAL A 19 38.00 -27.62 -21.02
C VAL A 19 39.04 -27.50 -22.14
N ASN A 20 40.24 -27.02 -21.84
CA ASN A 20 41.30 -26.86 -22.83
C ASN A 20 42.40 -27.90 -22.62
N ASN A 21 42.41 -28.92 -23.47
CA ASN A 21 43.35 -30.04 -23.46
C ASN A 21 44.48 -29.85 -24.47
N THR A 22 44.62 -28.66 -25.05
CA THR A 22 45.68 -28.36 -26.01
C THR A 22 47.04 -28.73 -25.43
N PRO A 23 47.84 -29.58 -26.10
CA PRO A 23 49.15 -29.97 -25.62
C PRO A 23 50.06 -28.75 -25.41
N SER A 24 50.71 -28.66 -24.25
CA SER A 24 51.70 -27.62 -23.96
C SER A 24 53.12 -28.00 -24.42
N SER A 25 53.32 -29.19 -24.98
CA SER A 25 54.63 -29.73 -25.34
C SER A 25 54.70 -30.27 -26.77
N LYS A 26 55.91 -30.25 -27.34
CA LYS A 26 56.29 -30.63 -28.72
C LYS A 26 55.83 -32.04 -29.17
N TYR A 27 55.34 -32.88 -28.27
CA TYR A 27 54.92 -34.26 -28.54
C TYR A 27 53.41 -34.45 -28.39
N GLY A 28 52.62 -33.49 -28.85
CA GLY A 28 51.15 -33.62 -28.94
C GLY A 28 50.70 -34.83 -29.78
N ILE A 29 49.40 -35.07 -29.81
CA ILE A 29 48.77 -36.09 -30.68
C ILE A 29 49.10 -35.79 -32.15
N SER A 30 49.08 -36.81 -33.03
CA SER A 30 49.47 -36.69 -34.45
C SER A 30 48.74 -35.59 -35.23
N THR A 31 47.61 -35.09 -34.71
CA THR A 31 46.74 -34.07 -35.29
C THR A 31 46.87 -32.68 -34.65
N CYS A 32 47.66 -32.50 -33.59
CA CYS A 32 47.89 -31.21 -32.94
C CYS A 32 49.32 -31.05 -32.42
N ARG A 33 50.17 -30.40 -33.23
CA ARG A 33 51.58 -30.14 -32.90
C ARG A 33 51.81 -28.66 -32.68
N ILE A 34 51.67 -28.24 -31.43
CA ILE A 34 51.80 -26.85 -31.01
C ILE A 34 52.65 -26.82 -29.76
N GLY A 35 53.60 -25.90 -29.67
CA GLY A 35 54.40 -25.68 -28.47
C GLY A 35 54.04 -24.37 -27.77
N ASP A 36 54.31 -24.32 -26.47
CA ASP A 36 54.12 -23.12 -25.62
C ASP A 36 52.73 -22.47 -25.74
N TYR A 37 51.68 -23.28 -25.90
CA TYR A 37 50.30 -22.80 -25.98
C TYR A 37 49.86 -22.08 -24.70
N ARG A 38 49.35 -20.86 -24.83
CA ARG A 38 48.90 -20.00 -23.73
C ARG A 38 47.55 -19.36 -24.05
N PRO A 39 46.44 -19.91 -23.54
CA PRO A 39 45.15 -19.25 -23.59
C PRO A 39 45.01 -18.27 -22.42
N TRP A 40 44.30 -17.17 -22.64
CA TRP A 40 43.89 -16.26 -21.57
C TRP A 40 42.50 -15.70 -21.82
N TYR A 41 41.84 -15.28 -20.74
CA TYR A 41 40.52 -14.65 -20.80
C TYR A 41 40.56 -13.34 -20.01
N ILE A 42 39.96 -12.28 -20.55
CA ILE A 42 39.61 -11.08 -19.78
C ILE A 42 38.09 -11.07 -19.67
N ILE A 43 37.58 -11.25 -18.45
CA ILE A 43 36.15 -11.29 -18.18
C ILE A 43 35.87 -10.30 -17.07
N SER A 44 35.07 -9.28 -17.37
CA SER A 44 34.70 -8.24 -16.39
C SER A 44 33.99 -8.83 -15.15
N HIS A 45 33.12 -9.83 -15.34
CA HIS A 45 32.34 -10.44 -14.26
C HIS A 45 32.23 -11.96 -14.45
N ASN A 46 32.66 -12.73 -13.45
CA ASN A 46 32.53 -14.20 -13.44
C ASN A 46 31.10 -14.65 -13.04
N THR A 47 30.82 -15.94 -13.19
CA THR A 47 29.56 -16.57 -12.75
C THR A 47 29.18 -16.15 -11.33
N GLY A 48 27.96 -15.68 -11.15
CA GLY A 48 27.45 -15.22 -9.87
C GLY A 48 26.48 -14.04 -10.00
N ASN A 49 26.18 -13.42 -8.87
CA ASN A 49 25.40 -12.19 -8.78
C ASN A 49 26.29 -11.05 -8.26
N HIS A 50 26.08 -9.84 -8.77
CA HIS A 50 26.92 -8.67 -8.46
C HIS A 50 26.05 -7.43 -8.21
N ASN A 51 26.31 -6.69 -7.14
CA ASN A 51 25.66 -5.41 -6.87
C ASN A 51 26.31 -4.32 -7.72
N ILE A 52 25.51 -3.56 -8.47
CA ILE A 52 25.99 -2.51 -9.36
C ILE A 52 25.49 -1.14 -8.88
N GLY A 53 26.43 -0.21 -8.70
CA GLY A 53 26.18 1.13 -8.15
C GLY A 53 25.43 2.10 -9.08
N GLY A 54 25.12 1.69 -10.32
CA GLY A 54 24.45 2.53 -11.31
C GLY A 54 23.51 1.73 -12.20
N ASP A 55 22.81 2.43 -13.09
CA ASP A 55 21.84 1.86 -14.04
C ASP A 55 22.47 1.38 -15.35
N ILE A 56 23.76 1.65 -15.52
CA ILE A 56 24.55 1.33 -16.71
C ILE A 56 25.80 0.56 -16.27
N LEU A 57 26.12 -0.52 -16.98
CA LEU A 57 27.29 -1.34 -16.74
C LEU A 57 28.00 -1.68 -18.06
N ASN A 58 29.32 -1.50 -18.12
CA ASN A 58 30.11 -2.05 -19.22
C ASN A 58 30.54 -3.49 -18.90
N VAL A 59 30.21 -4.42 -19.80
CA VAL A 59 30.61 -5.83 -19.72
C VAL A 59 31.60 -6.12 -20.83
N VAL A 60 32.79 -6.57 -20.43
CA VAL A 60 33.86 -7.03 -21.32
C VAL A 60 34.02 -8.53 -21.19
N VAL A 61 34.02 -9.23 -22.32
CA VAL A 61 34.41 -10.64 -22.47
C VAL A 61 35.38 -10.75 -23.62
N ASP A 62 36.59 -11.19 -23.33
CA ASP A 62 37.65 -11.30 -24.30
C ASP A 62 38.48 -12.56 -24.11
N TYR A 63 39.09 -13.03 -25.19
CA TYR A 63 39.91 -14.22 -25.26
C TYR A 63 41.09 -14.03 -26.19
N GLY A 64 42.28 -14.34 -25.68
CA GLY A 64 43.47 -14.48 -26.50
C GLY A 64 44.05 -15.87 -26.41
N GLU A 65 44.64 -16.30 -27.52
CA GLU A 65 45.52 -17.45 -27.54
C GLU A 65 46.78 -17.14 -28.34
N ALA A 66 47.88 -17.68 -27.84
CA ALA A 66 49.16 -17.57 -28.49
C ALA A 66 49.93 -18.87 -28.34
N TYR A 67 50.73 -19.18 -29.35
CA TYR A 67 51.53 -20.40 -29.39
C TYR A 67 52.76 -20.21 -30.26
N ASN A 68 53.71 -21.15 -30.15
CA ASN A 68 54.79 -21.30 -31.12
C ASN A 68 54.41 -22.38 -32.14
N ASP A 69 54.66 -22.10 -33.42
CA ASP A 69 54.49 -23.11 -34.48
C ASP A 69 55.66 -24.11 -34.43
N ASP A 70 55.37 -25.36 -34.74
CA ASP A 70 56.17 -26.57 -34.50
C ASP A 70 57.69 -26.36 -34.70
N PRO A 71 58.54 -26.50 -33.65
CA PRO A 71 60.00 -26.43 -33.80
C PRO A 71 60.63 -27.72 -34.34
N GLY A 72 59.86 -28.66 -34.91
CA GLY A 72 60.27 -30.04 -35.17
C GLY A 72 60.11 -30.58 -36.60
N ASP A 73 59.11 -30.16 -37.38
CA ASP A 73 58.82 -30.76 -38.70
C ASP A 73 58.70 -29.72 -39.83
N HIS A 74 59.51 -29.88 -40.88
CA HIS A 74 59.44 -29.18 -42.17
C HIS A 74 59.63 -27.64 -42.25
N CYS A 75 60.00 -26.94 -41.18
CA CYS A 75 60.31 -25.51 -41.30
C CYS A 75 61.72 -25.27 -41.91
N SER A 76 61.76 -24.80 -43.17
CA SER A 76 62.98 -24.38 -43.87
C SER A 76 63.30 -22.90 -43.60
N GLY A 77 63.24 -22.47 -42.34
CA GLY A 77 63.35 -21.08 -41.85
C GLY A 77 63.19 -21.02 -40.32
N PRO A 78 63.30 -19.86 -39.64
CA PRO A 78 63.29 -19.80 -38.17
C PRO A 78 61.95 -20.30 -37.59
N CYS A 79 61.94 -21.55 -37.14
CA CYS A 79 60.84 -22.18 -36.41
C CYS A 79 60.70 -21.54 -35.01
N GLY A 80 59.48 -21.48 -34.47
CA GLY A 80 59.27 -21.13 -33.07
C GLY A 80 59.13 -19.63 -32.75
N GLN A 81 58.65 -18.80 -33.68
CA GLN A 81 58.22 -17.44 -33.31
C GLN A 81 56.86 -17.49 -32.62
N TYR A 82 56.78 -16.96 -31.40
CA TYR A 82 55.53 -16.78 -30.67
C TYR A 82 54.59 -15.88 -31.49
N GLN A 83 53.41 -16.38 -31.82
CA GLN A 83 52.37 -15.62 -32.53
C GLN A 83 51.10 -15.63 -31.71
N THR A 84 50.48 -14.46 -31.58
CA THR A 84 49.10 -14.30 -31.15
C THR A 84 48.19 -14.63 -32.33
N TYR A 85 47.40 -15.70 -32.20
CA TYR A 85 46.53 -16.19 -33.28
C TYR A 85 45.12 -15.59 -33.16
N CYS A 86 44.66 -15.39 -31.93
CA CYS A 86 43.47 -14.64 -31.62
C CYS A 86 43.87 -13.46 -30.76
N ASP A 87 43.95 -12.27 -31.36
CA ASP A 87 44.15 -11.01 -30.64
C ASP A 87 42.79 -10.45 -30.23
N GLY A 88 42.16 -11.12 -29.26
CA GLY A 88 40.95 -10.66 -28.60
C GLY A 88 39.75 -10.41 -29.52
N LYS A 89 38.85 -11.39 -29.69
CA LYS A 89 37.50 -11.07 -30.21
C LYS A 89 36.70 -10.47 -29.06
N GLU A 90 37.07 -9.25 -28.69
CA GLU A 90 36.49 -8.53 -27.57
C GLU A 90 34.99 -8.31 -27.81
N VAL A 91 34.19 -8.80 -26.87
CA VAL A 91 32.79 -8.40 -26.71
C VAL A 91 32.77 -7.39 -25.59
N GLU A 92 32.80 -6.12 -25.97
CA GLU A 92 32.53 -4.99 -25.09
C GLU A 92 31.08 -4.51 -25.32
N LYS A 93 30.25 -4.58 -24.28
CA LYS A 93 28.87 -4.15 -24.34
C LYS A 93 28.48 -3.35 -23.11
N THR A 94 28.02 -2.13 -23.35
CA THR A 94 27.31 -1.34 -22.34
C THR A 94 25.87 -1.86 -22.21
N LEU A 95 25.50 -2.27 -20.99
CA LEU A 95 24.17 -2.74 -20.61
C LEU A 95 23.45 -1.63 -19.84
N ASN A 96 22.20 -1.35 -20.22
CA ASN A 96 21.22 -0.67 -19.39
C ASN A 96 20.34 -1.71 -18.68
N HIS A 97 19.38 -1.26 -17.87
CA HIS A 97 18.39 -2.15 -17.28
C HIS A 97 17.69 -3.02 -18.33
N PHE A 98 17.54 -4.30 -18.00
CA PHE A 98 16.99 -5.36 -18.85
C PHE A 98 17.81 -5.71 -20.09
N ASP A 99 18.90 -5.00 -20.38
CA ASP A 99 19.84 -5.40 -21.42
C ASP A 99 20.60 -6.66 -20.99
N ARG A 100 20.85 -7.52 -21.98
CA ARG A 100 21.63 -8.74 -21.82
C ARG A 100 22.78 -8.83 -22.79
N VAL A 101 23.76 -9.64 -22.45
CA VAL A 101 24.85 -10.07 -23.33
C VAL A 101 24.89 -11.60 -23.39
N ASP A 102 24.92 -12.11 -24.62
CA ASP A 102 24.97 -13.53 -24.93
C ASP A 102 26.21 -13.78 -25.80
N VAL A 103 27.13 -14.60 -25.32
CA VAL A 103 28.23 -15.17 -26.08
C VAL A 103 28.02 -16.67 -26.11
N ASN A 104 27.84 -17.23 -27.30
CA ASN A 104 27.61 -18.65 -27.49
C ASN A 104 28.79 -19.28 -28.22
N TYR A 105 29.48 -20.19 -27.56
CA TYR A 105 30.54 -20.99 -28.16
C TYR A 105 29.99 -22.30 -28.69
N THR A 106 30.10 -22.49 -30.00
CA THR A 106 29.63 -23.69 -30.72
C THR A 106 30.76 -24.63 -31.13
N GLY A 107 31.99 -24.40 -30.66
CA GLY A 107 33.13 -25.25 -30.95
C GLY A 107 33.24 -26.46 -30.01
N PRO A 108 34.28 -27.29 -30.16
CA PRO A 108 34.49 -28.47 -29.34
C PRO A 108 34.75 -28.11 -27.86
N ASP A 109 34.17 -28.91 -26.96
CA ASP A 109 34.40 -28.92 -25.51
C ASP A 109 34.55 -30.39 -25.07
N PRO A 110 35.77 -30.89 -24.77
CA PRO A 110 37.01 -30.13 -24.65
C PRO A 110 37.61 -29.64 -25.98
N ILE A 111 38.41 -28.56 -25.92
CA ILE A 111 39.30 -28.12 -27.00
C ILE A 111 40.53 -29.03 -27.00
N GLU A 112 40.74 -29.77 -28.09
CA GLU A 112 41.84 -30.73 -28.23
C GLU A 112 43.10 -30.15 -28.89
N CYS A 113 43.02 -28.95 -29.49
CA CYS A 113 44.18 -28.38 -30.21
C CYS A 113 44.28 -26.86 -30.23
N ILE A 114 43.39 -26.17 -30.90
CA ILE A 114 43.25 -24.70 -30.84
C ILE A 114 41.78 -24.38 -30.85
N ALA A 115 41.43 -23.24 -30.28
CA ALA A 115 40.06 -22.78 -30.37
C ALA A 115 39.72 -22.56 -31.86
N ARG A 116 38.64 -23.16 -32.35
CA ARG A 116 38.17 -22.92 -33.74
C ARG A 116 37.64 -21.51 -33.94
N THR A 117 37.47 -20.77 -32.85
CA THR A 117 36.90 -19.43 -32.79
C THR A 117 37.66 -18.64 -31.75
N CYS A 118 37.94 -17.37 -32.01
CA CYS A 118 38.64 -16.46 -31.10
C CYS A 118 37.81 -16.00 -29.87
N LEU A 119 36.79 -16.75 -29.47
CA LEU A 119 36.00 -16.50 -28.27
C LEU A 119 35.37 -17.81 -27.75
N PRO A 120 36.18 -18.80 -27.33
CA PRO A 120 35.71 -20.10 -26.89
C PRO A 120 35.14 -20.02 -25.46
N ILE A 121 34.01 -19.35 -25.32
CA ILE A 121 33.35 -19.13 -24.03
C ILE A 121 31.85 -19.04 -24.23
N ASN A 122 31.10 -19.68 -23.33
CA ASN A 122 29.69 -19.40 -23.20
C ASN A 122 29.51 -18.38 -22.06
N TYR A 123 28.86 -17.26 -22.35
CA TYR A 123 28.62 -16.16 -21.42
C TYR A 123 27.18 -15.67 -21.56
N HIS A 124 26.44 -15.64 -20.45
CA HIS A 124 25.09 -15.10 -20.38
C HIS A 124 25.02 -14.16 -19.19
N ALA A 125 24.78 -12.88 -19.44
CA ALA A 125 24.59 -11.92 -18.36
C ALA A 125 23.43 -10.97 -18.64
N ILE A 126 22.75 -10.55 -17.57
CA ILE A 126 21.69 -9.55 -17.61
C ILE A 126 21.83 -8.56 -16.47
N LEU A 127 21.65 -7.28 -16.77
CA LEU A 127 21.57 -6.22 -15.78
C LEU A 127 20.10 -5.98 -15.41
N LEU A 128 19.74 -6.16 -14.16
CA LEU A 128 18.40 -5.92 -13.65
C LEU A 128 18.38 -4.72 -12.71
N PRO A 129 17.34 -3.87 -12.77
CA PRO A 129 17.12 -2.87 -11.72
C PRO A 129 16.90 -3.58 -10.39
N LYS A 130 17.43 -3.03 -9.30
CA LYS A 130 17.23 -3.61 -7.98
C LYS A 130 15.75 -3.47 -7.57
N ILE A 131 15.18 -4.52 -6.98
CA ILE A 131 13.85 -4.43 -6.37
C ILE A 131 13.99 -3.70 -5.04
N SER A 132 13.37 -2.52 -4.92
CA SER A 132 13.24 -1.81 -3.65
C SER A 132 12.07 -2.39 -2.85
N THR A 133 12.36 -3.09 -1.75
CA THR A 133 11.33 -3.69 -0.87
C THR A 133 10.80 -2.74 0.20
N LEU A 134 10.70 -1.44 -0.09
CA LEU A 134 10.34 -0.46 0.93
C LEU A 134 9.31 0.50 0.38
N ASP A 135 8.05 0.05 0.39
CA ASP A 135 7.00 1.00 0.75
C ASP A 135 7.24 1.34 2.24
N GLU A 136 8.06 2.36 2.52
CA GLU A 136 8.42 2.79 3.88
C GLU A 136 7.19 3.08 4.74
N VAL A 137 6.03 3.29 4.12
CA VAL A 137 4.77 3.60 4.77
C VAL A 137 3.95 2.33 5.06
N LYS A 138 3.91 1.34 4.16
CA LYS A 138 3.13 0.10 4.35
C LYS A 138 3.89 -1.11 4.90
N GLY A 139 5.21 -1.09 4.84
CA GLY A 139 6.00 -2.31 4.94
C GLY A 139 5.68 -3.30 3.80
N ASP A 140 6.30 -4.48 3.81
CA ASP A 140 6.03 -5.56 2.85
C ASP A 140 4.68 -6.27 3.13
N VAL A 141 3.64 -5.54 3.55
CA VAL A 141 2.29 -6.08 3.76
C VAL A 141 1.48 -5.95 2.48
N ARG A 142 0.88 -7.05 2.01
CA ARG A 142 0.06 -7.11 0.79
C ARG A 142 -1.19 -7.95 1.03
N CYS A 143 -2.31 -7.56 0.45
CA CYS A 143 -3.46 -8.45 0.32
C CYS A 143 -3.43 -9.19 -1.02
N GLU A 144 -4.32 -10.17 -1.22
CA GLU A 144 -4.29 -11.04 -2.38
C GLU A 144 -4.56 -10.35 -3.73
N ARG A 145 -5.15 -9.16 -3.70
CA ARG A 145 -5.39 -8.29 -4.87
C ARG A 145 -4.25 -7.30 -5.14
N ASP A 146 -3.39 -7.05 -4.17
CA ASP A 146 -2.29 -6.09 -4.34
C ASP A 146 -1.20 -6.69 -5.24
N VAL A 147 -0.54 -5.85 -6.04
CA VAL A 147 0.66 -6.25 -6.76
C VAL A 147 1.81 -6.51 -5.78
N LEU A 148 2.58 -7.57 -6.02
CA LEU A 148 3.67 -7.96 -5.11
C LEU A 148 4.84 -6.96 -5.13
N PHE A 149 5.19 -6.47 -6.32
CA PHE A 149 6.18 -5.42 -6.50
C PHE A 149 5.61 -4.32 -7.41
N GLU A 150 5.99 -3.08 -7.14
CA GLU A 150 5.59 -1.97 -7.99
C GLU A 150 6.22 -2.10 -9.38
N GLN A 151 5.53 -1.56 -10.37
CA GLN A 151 6.08 -1.46 -11.71
C GLN A 151 7.16 -0.37 -11.74
N TYR A 152 8.20 -0.57 -12.54
CA TYR A 152 9.19 0.47 -12.77
C TYR A 152 8.60 1.65 -13.56
N SER A 153 9.30 2.78 -13.53
CA SER A 153 8.88 4.04 -14.16
C SER A 153 8.76 3.97 -15.69
N ASP A 154 9.24 2.91 -16.32
CA ASP A 154 9.06 2.66 -17.75
C ASP A 154 7.66 2.14 -18.12
N GLU A 155 6.84 1.80 -17.12
CA GLU A 155 5.48 1.25 -17.26
C GLU A 155 5.43 -0.01 -18.14
N GLN A 156 6.56 -0.70 -18.28
CA GLN A 156 6.68 -1.89 -19.11
C GLN A 156 6.68 -3.19 -18.31
N ASN A 157 6.34 -4.23 -19.05
CA ASN A 157 6.04 -5.57 -18.56
C ASN A 157 7.15 -6.52 -19.01
N HIS A 158 8.25 -6.59 -18.27
CA HIS A 158 9.44 -7.31 -18.74
C HIS A 158 9.39 -8.80 -18.45
N ASN A 159 9.66 -9.60 -19.47
CA ASN A 159 9.89 -11.04 -19.32
C ASN A 159 11.38 -11.33 -19.57
N VAL A 160 12.08 -11.72 -18.52
CA VAL A 160 13.52 -11.94 -18.52
C VAL A 160 13.83 -13.38 -18.92
N THR A 161 14.55 -13.55 -20.02
CA THR A 161 15.05 -14.87 -20.45
C THR A 161 16.02 -15.43 -19.42
N GLY A 162 15.90 -16.72 -19.10
CA GLY A 162 16.74 -17.39 -18.10
C GLY A 162 16.27 -17.20 -16.65
N LEU A 163 15.40 -16.22 -16.37
CA LEU A 163 14.84 -15.97 -15.04
C LEU A 163 13.59 -16.82 -14.78
N VAL A 164 13.56 -17.43 -13.60
CA VAL A 164 12.42 -18.20 -13.10
C VAL A 164 12.20 -17.89 -11.62
N TRP A 165 11.05 -17.28 -11.30
CA TRP A 165 10.60 -17.08 -9.93
C TRP A 165 10.18 -18.38 -9.28
N GLU A 166 10.53 -18.49 -8.01
CA GLU A 166 10.18 -19.59 -7.12
C GLU A 166 9.57 -19.06 -5.82
N TYR A 167 8.71 -19.87 -5.22
CA TYR A 167 8.10 -19.62 -3.93
C TYR A 167 8.27 -20.83 -3.01
N VAL A 168 8.22 -20.61 -1.69
CA VAL A 168 8.20 -21.70 -0.71
C VAL A 168 6.77 -22.23 -0.58
N ASP A 169 6.57 -23.50 -0.91
CA ASP A 169 5.27 -24.16 -0.82
C ASP A 169 4.89 -24.55 0.62
N LYS A 170 3.67 -25.06 0.80
CA LYS A 170 3.16 -25.48 2.12
C LYS A 170 4.00 -26.54 2.83
N ASN A 171 4.84 -27.27 2.10
CA ASN A 171 5.73 -28.30 2.62
C ASN A 171 7.15 -27.75 2.87
N GLY A 172 7.38 -26.45 2.69
CA GLY A 172 8.68 -25.81 2.89
C GLY A 172 9.64 -25.95 1.70
N ASN A 173 9.17 -26.37 0.52
CA ASN A 173 10.02 -26.57 -0.65
C ASN A 173 9.90 -25.42 -1.64
N TRP A 174 11.03 -25.02 -2.24
CA TRP A 174 11.03 -24.08 -3.36
C TRP A 174 10.38 -24.72 -4.60
N LYS A 175 9.42 -24.01 -5.18
CA LYS A 175 8.71 -24.39 -6.41
C LYS A 175 8.61 -23.22 -7.36
N GLU A 176 8.67 -23.49 -8.65
CA GLU A 176 8.44 -22.46 -9.67
C GLU A 176 7.02 -21.90 -9.56
N LEU A 177 6.89 -20.59 -9.80
CA LEU A 177 5.57 -19.99 -9.90
C LEU A 177 4.78 -20.62 -11.06
N PRO A 178 3.49 -20.93 -10.87
CA PRO A 178 2.67 -21.52 -11.93
C PRO A 178 2.43 -20.57 -13.11
N ASN A 179 2.38 -19.26 -12.86
CA ASN A 179 2.21 -18.21 -13.85
C ASN A 179 3.26 -17.10 -13.63
N TYR A 180 3.54 -16.31 -14.66
CA TYR A 180 4.46 -15.15 -14.59
C TYR A 180 5.89 -15.48 -14.12
N LYS A 181 6.33 -16.72 -14.32
CA LYS A 181 7.64 -17.18 -13.79
C LYS A 181 8.85 -16.39 -14.27
N SER A 182 8.79 -15.76 -15.44
CA SER A 182 9.89 -14.96 -15.99
C SER A 182 9.67 -13.45 -15.88
N ARG A 183 8.61 -13.03 -15.18
CA ARG A 183 8.20 -11.63 -15.08
C ARG A 183 9.09 -10.86 -14.09
N TYR A 184 9.69 -9.74 -14.50
CA TYR A 184 10.51 -8.91 -13.62
C TYR A 184 10.16 -7.41 -13.75
N PRO A 185 9.88 -6.67 -12.66
CA PRO A 185 9.65 -7.20 -11.32
C PRO A 185 8.36 -8.05 -11.34
N LEU A 186 8.10 -8.84 -10.31
CA LEU A 186 6.88 -9.65 -10.24
C LEU A 186 5.66 -8.75 -9.86
N ASN A 187 5.33 -7.79 -10.73
CA ASN A 187 4.26 -6.79 -10.56
C ASN A 187 2.88 -7.34 -10.93
N VAL A 188 2.51 -8.45 -10.29
CA VAL A 188 1.21 -9.13 -10.41
C VAL A 188 0.71 -9.48 -9.02
N SER A 189 -0.58 -9.77 -8.88
CA SER A 189 -1.18 -10.12 -7.58
C SER A 189 -1.04 -11.60 -7.24
N LEU A 190 -1.35 -11.97 -5.99
CA LEU A 190 -1.43 -13.39 -5.60
C LEU A 190 -2.52 -14.12 -6.39
N LEU A 191 -3.64 -13.46 -6.67
CA LEU A 191 -4.73 -14.03 -7.45
C LEU A 191 -4.30 -14.28 -8.90
N ASP A 192 -3.51 -13.39 -9.49
CA ASP A 192 -2.99 -13.60 -10.85
C ASP A 192 -2.04 -14.80 -10.93
N ILE A 193 -1.21 -14.96 -9.90
CA ILE A 193 -0.23 -16.06 -9.86
C ILE A 193 -0.94 -17.38 -9.56
N PHE A 194 -1.68 -17.47 -8.45
CA PHE A 194 -2.16 -18.72 -7.86
C PHE A 194 -3.67 -18.96 -7.99
N GLY A 195 -4.45 -17.97 -8.42
CA GLY A 195 -5.91 -18.00 -8.43
C GLY A 195 -6.54 -17.88 -7.04
N THR A 196 -7.85 -18.15 -6.95
CA THR A 196 -8.63 -18.05 -5.70
C THR A 196 -8.17 -19.02 -4.60
N ASN A 197 -7.47 -20.10 -4.98
CA ASN A 197 -6.98 -21.14 -4.05
C ASN A 197 -5.52 -20.90 -3.64
N TRP A 198 -5.06 -19.64 -3.62
CA TRP A 198 -3.68 -19.29 -3.27
C TRP A 198 -3.30 -19.76 -1.85
N ARG A 199 -4.26 -19.77 -0.92
CA ARG A 199 -4.05 -20.23 0.47
C ARG A 199 -3.65 -21.71 0.58
N ASP A 200 -3.95 -22.51 -0.43
CA ASP A 200 -3.56 -23.93 -0.45
C ASP A 200 -2.12 -24.14 -0.92
N LYS A 201 -1.45 -23.08 -1.40
CA LYS A 201 -0.13 -23.16 -2.04
C LYS A 201 1.01 -23.04 -1.04
N PHE A 202 0.86 -22.21 -0.01
CA PHE A 202 1.88 -21.96 1.01
C PHE A 202 1.23 -21.55 2.34
N THR A 203 2.01 -21.56 3.41
CA THR A 203 1.53 -21.25 4.78
C THR A 203 2.22 -20.00 5.30
N GLY A 204 1.44 -19.05 5.84
CA GLY A 204 1.97 -17.82 6.43
C GLY A 204 2.36 -16.78 5.38
N ASN A 205 3.54 -16.18 5.55
CA ASN A 205 4.07 -15.16 4.63
C ASN A 205 4.56 -15.80 3.33
N LEU A 206 4.39 -15.08 2.21
CA LEU A 206 4.92 -15.51 0.93
C LEU A 206 6.42 -15.26 0.88
N GLN A 207 7.20 -16.31 0.67
CA GLN A 207 8.64 -16.22 0.43
C GLN A 207 8.93 -16.42 -1.05
N LEU A 208 9.68 -15.50 -1.64
CA LEU A 208 10.06 -15.52 -3.05
C LEU A 208 11.57 -15.40 -3.23
N GLN A 209 12.05 -16.03 -4.29
CA GLN A 209 13.36 -15.81 -4.87
C GLN A 209 13.23 -16.05 -6.38
N PHE A 210 14.23 -15.66 -7.17
CA PHE A 210 14.31 -16.17 -8.54
C PHE A 210 15.66 -16.83 -8.77
N LYS A 211 15.66 -17.76 -9.72
CA LYS A 211 16.86 -18.37 -10.26
C LYS A 211 17.11 -17.86 -11.67
N PHE A 212 18.37 -17.69 -12.00
CA PHE A 212 18.87 -17.34 -13.32
C PHE A 212 19.61 -18.55 -13.88
N THR A 213 19.24 -18.95 -15.11
CA THR A 213 19.70 -20.16 -15.79
C THR A 213 20.12 -19.84 -17.22
N ALA A 214 20.96 -20.69 -17.81
CA ALA A 214 21.42 -20.56 -19.20
C ALA A 214 21.44 -21.95 -19.86
N PRO A 215 21.21 -22.05 -21.19
CA PRO A 215 21.07 -23.34 -21.86
C PRO A 215 22.36 -24.17 -21.93
N PHE A 216 23.53 -23.56 -21.69
CA PHE A 216 24.84 -24.19 -21.83
C PHE A 216 25.44 -24.73 -20.52
N THR A 217 24.78 -24.52 -19.37
CA THR A 217 25.25 -25.00 -18.06
C THR A 217 24.08 -25.45 -17.19
N SER A 218 24.34 -26.38 -16.28
CA SER A 218 23.40 -26.74 -15.19
C SER A 218 23.54 -25.82 -13.97
N ASP A 219 24.52 -24.92 -13.98
CA ASP A 219 24.72 -23.96 -12.90
C ASP A 219 23.54 -22.98 -12.82
N VAL A 220 23.24 -22.58 -11.59
CA VAL A 220 22.12 -21.71 -11.27
C VAL A 220 22.63 -20.60 -10.37
N VAL A 221 22.32 -19.36 -10.72
CA VAL A 221 22.54 -18.19 -9.86
C VAL A 221 21.21 -17.76 -9.27
N TYR A 222 21.12 -17.65 -7.95
CA TYR A 222 19.94 -17.15 -7.27
C TYR A 222 20.00 -15.64 -7.08
N SER A 223 18.82 -15.03 -6.90
CA SER A 223 18.66 -13.64 -6.51
C SER A 223 19.50 -13.32 -5.26
N ILE A 224 20.08 -12.11 -5.22
CA ILE A 224 20.89 -11.66 -4.08
C ILE A 224 20.07 -11.70 -2.79
N GLN A 225 18.81 -11.30 -2.88
CA GLN A 225 17.88 -11.24 -1.77
C GLN A 225 16.77 -12.30 -1.91
N LYS A 226 16.28 -12.74 -0.75
CA LYS A 226 15.00 -13.46 -0.64
C LYS A 226 13.96 -12.47 -0.16
N TYR A 227 12.82 -12.45 -0.83
CA TYR A 227 11.73 -11.53 -0.54
C TYR A 227 10.73 -12.22 0.37
N THR A 228 10.34 -11.57 1.46
CA THR A 228 9.30 -12.09 2.37
C THR A 228 8.16 -11.10 2.44
N ILE A 229 7.03 -11.46 1.83
CA ILE A 229 5.84 -10.63 1.75
C ILE A 229 4.87 -11.08 2.83
N THR A 230 4.56 -10.16 3.74
CA THR A 230 3.56 -10.37 4.78
C THR A 230 2.18 -10.24 4.18
N LEU A 231 1.29 -11.19 4.48
CA LEU A 231 -0.05 -11.21 3.89
C LEU A 231 -1.11 -10.71 4.86
N THR A 232 -2.07 -9.97 4.32
CA THR A 232 -3.26 -9.50 5.03
C THR A 232 -4.51 -9.73 4.20
N GLU A 233 -5.69 -9.60 4.79
CA GLU A 233 -6.96 -9.78 4.08
C GLU A 233 -7.30 -8.51 3.27
N CYS A 234 -7.79 -8.67 2.05
CA CYS A 234 -8.24 -7.52 1.29
C CYS A 234 -9.50 -6.91 1.92
N SER A 235 -9.50 -5.59 2.09
CA SER A 235 -10.66 -4.87 2.60
C SER A 235 -11.62 -4.54 1.46
N PRO A 236 -12.96 -4.62 1.67
CA PRO A 236 -13.94 -4.15 0.70
C PRO A 236 -13.70 -2.70 0.32
N ASP A 237 -14.01 -2.36 -0.92
CA ASP A 237 -13.83 -1.01 -1.45
C ASP A 237 -14.91 -0.08 -0.87
N PHE A 238 -14.54 1.17 -0.62
CA PHE A 238 -15.48 2.18 -0.12
C PHE A 238 -16.36 2.66 -1.27
N GLU A 239 -17.67 2.62 -1.05
CA GLU A 239 -18.64 3.06 -2.07
C GLU A 239 -19.18 4.45 -1.76
N SER A 240 -19.76 4.64 -0.57
CA SER A 240 -20.36 5.91 -0.18
C SER A 240 -20.65 5.99 1.32
N TYR A 241 -20.96 7.20 1.78
CA TYR A 241 -21.68 7.38 3.04
C TYR A 241 -23.19 7.29 2.83
N TYR A 242 -23.91 6.87 3.87
CA TYR A 242 -25.38 6.91 3.91
C TYR A 242 -25.87 7.17 5.34
N ASN A 243 -27.16 7.49 5.49
CA ASN A 243 -27.76 7.89 6.78
C ASN A 243 -26.92 8.98 7.51
N LEU A 244 -26.39 9.92 6.73
CA LEU A 244 -25.70 11.08 7.27
C LEU A 244 -26.74 12.02 7.86
N SER A 245 -26.61 12.37 9.12
CA SER A 245 -27.47 13.37 9.77
C SER A 245 -26.64 14.37 10.57
N ASN A 246 -26.99 15.65 10.41
CA ASN A 246 -26.46 16.75 11.22
C ASN A 246 -26.93 16.64 12.68
N THR A 247 -26.35 17.45 13.57
CA THR A 247 -26.82 17.47 14.97
C THR A 247 -28.23 18.05 15.05
N THR A 248 -29.09 17.58 15.94
CA THR A 248 -30.46 18.12 16.05
C THR A 248 -30.47 19.50 16.71
N CYS A 249 -29.57 19.73 17.68
CA CYS A 249 -29.37 21.02 18.33
C CYS A 249 -27.92 21.48 18.20
N SER A 250 -27.70 22.79 18.29
CA SER A 250 -26.38 23.42 18.22
C SER A 250 -25.39 22.89 19.26
N TYR A 251 -25.88 22.40 20.40
CA TYR A 251 -25.08 21.92 21.52
C TYR A 251 -25.18 20.40 21.75
N LYS A 252 -25.88 19.66 20.88
CA LYS A 252 -25.97 18.19 20.97
C LYS A 252 -24.91 17.54 20.11
N SER A 253 -24.55 16.32 20.48
CA SER A 253 -23.68 15.43 19.73
C SER A 253 -24.49 14.19 19.38
N ASP A 254 -25.41 14.33 18.43
CA ASP A 254 -26.36 13.31 17.97
C ASP A 254 -26.35 13.13 16.44
N GLY A 255 -25.29 13.60 15.78
CA GLY A 255 -25.07 13.35 14.37
C GLY A 255 -24.80 11.86 14.11
N LYS A 256 -25.22 11.38 12.94
CA LYS A 256 -25.09 9.97 12.53
C LYS A 256 -24.40 9.86 11.18
N VAL A 257 -23.78 8.72 10.95
CA VAL A 257 -23.17 8.36 9.67
C VAL A 257 -23.14 6.83 9.54
N SER A 258 -23.23 6.36 8.32
CA SER A 258 -23.07 4.95 7.95
C SER A 258 -22.19 4.83 6.71
N VAL A 259 -21.53 3.69 6.54
CA VAL A 259 -20.56 3.44 5.47
C VAL A 259 -21.02 2.27 4.63
N LYS A 260 -21.10 2.49 3.31
CA LYS A 260 -21.40 1.48 2.29
C LYS A 260 -20.10 0.99 1.66
N LEU A 261 -20.01 -0.33 1.48
CA LEU A 261 -18.86 -1.09 1.00
C LEU A 261 -19.26 -2.00 -0.17
N SER A 262 -18.30 -2.32 -1.03
CA SER A 262 -18.49 -3.08 -2.28
C SER A 262 -18.97 -4.52 -2.09
N ASN A 263 -18.65 -5.16 -0.96
CA ASN A 263 -18.97 -6.56 -0.68
C ASN A 263 -18.95 -6.89 0.82
N ASN A 264 -19.45 -8.07 1.17
CA ASN A 264 -19.32 -8.63 2.51
C ASN A 264 -17.88 -9.12 2.79
N ILE A 265 -17.59 -9.37 4.06
CA ILE A 265 -16.37 -10.04 4.51
C ILE A 265 -16.61 -11.55 4.69
N ASN A 266 -15.55 -12.35 4.62
CA ASN A 266 -15.67 -13.79 4.85
C ASN A 266 -16.00 -14.12 6.31
N SER A 267 -16.56 -15.32 6.52
CA SER A 267 -16.95 -15.79 7.86
C SER A 267 -15.75 -15.99 8.80
N THR A 268 -14.53 -16.08 8.28
CA THR A 268 -13.26 -16.18 9.02
C THR A 268 -12.60 -14.82 9.28
N GLU A 269 -13.22 -13.73 8.83
CA GLU A 269 -12.69 -12.38 8.88
C GLU A 269 -13.46 -11.45 9.83
N GLN A 270 -12.84 -10.36 10.21
CA GLN A 270 -13.47 -9.25 10.92
C GLN A 270 -13.11 -7.94 10.23
N LEU A 271 -14.03 -6.98 10.24
CA LEU A 271 -13.77 -5.63 9.78
C LEU A 271 -13.47 -4.77 11.02
N ALA A 272 -12.29 -4.17 11.08
CA ALA A 272 -11.92 -3.17 12.07
C ALA A 272 -12.00 -1.77 11.47
N VAL A 273 -12.72 -0.86 12.13
CA VAL A 273 -12.99 0.49 11.63
C VAL A 273 -12.69 1.49 12.73
N ALA A 274 -12.00 2.57 12.36
CA ALA A 274 -11.75 3.70 13.23
C ALA A 274 -12.24 5.00 12.61
N LEU A 275 -12.89 5.81 13.44
CA LEU A 275 -13.37 7.13 13.05
C LEU A 275 -12.41 8.20 13.56
N PHE A 276 -12.03 9.10 12.66
CA PHE A 276 -11.20 10.26 12.96
C PHE A 276 -11.95 11.54 12.74
N LYS A 277 -11.75 12.51 13.64
CA LYS A 277 -12.13 13.91 13.45
C LYS A 277 -10.92 14.68 12.98
N LYS A 278 -11.08 15.43 11.89
CA LYS A 278 -10.00 16.24 11.32
C LYS A 278 -9.64 17.36 12.29
N GLY A 279 -8.39 17.40 12.73
CA GLY A 279 -7.90 18.46 13.60
C GLY A 279 -7.19 19.55 12.79
N THR A 280 -7.26 20.79 13.27
CA THR A 280 -6.62 21.94 12.61
C THR A 280 -5.27 22.32 13.22
N VAL A 281 -4.96 21.88 14.45
CA VAL A 281 -3.77 22.34 15.20
C VAL A 281 -2.86 21.20 15.66
N ASN A 282 -3.41 20.06 16.12
CA ASN A 282 -2.63 18.96 16.73
C ASN A 282 -2.72 17.64 15.94
N GLY A 283 -3.03 17.71 14.64
CA GLY A 283 -3.34 16.53 13.81
C GLY A 283 -4.72 15.96 14.08
N ASP A 284 -5.03 14.86 13.40
CA ASP A 284 -6.35 14.22 13.44
C ASP A 284 -6.59 13.51 14.79
N ILE A 285 -7.84 13.55 15.27
CA ILE A 285 -8.24 13.01 16.56
C ILE A 285 -8.98 11.68 16.35
N LEU A 286 -8.51 10.60 16.97
CA LEU A 286 -9.24 9.33 17.00
C LEU A 286 -10.46 9.48 17.90
N ILE A 287 -11.65 9.31 17.34
CA ILE A 287 -12.93 9.35 18.08
C ILE A 287 -13.18 8.01 18.75
N ASP A 288 -13.19 6.93 17.97
CA ASP A 288 -13.27 5.57 18.50
C ASP A 288 -12.86 4.55 17.44
N GLN A 289 -12.78 3.29 17.88
CA GLN A 289 -12.58 2.14 17.01
C GLN A 289 -13.56 1.04 17.41
N TYR A 290 -14.15 0.39 16.41
CA TYR A 290 -14.97 -0.79 16.59
C TYR A 290 -14.58 -1.87 15.59
N SER A 291 -15.02 -3.10 15.84
CA SER A 291 -14.92 -4.16 14.85
C SER A 291 -16.16 -5.04 14.83
N THR A 292 -16.29 -5.88 13.81
CA THR A 292 -17.37 -6.90 13.75
C THR A 292 -17.17 -8.05 14.73
N LYS A 293 -16.06 -8.04 15.48
CA LYS A 293 -15.77 -8.93 16.60
C LYS A 293 -15.63 -8.11 17.88
N GLN A 294 -15.98 -8.69 19.02
CA GLN A 294 -15.70 -8.08 20.31
C GLN A 294 -14.18 -8.02 20.54
N LEU A 295 -13.62 -6.80 20.67
CA LEU A 295 -12.17 -6.57 20.83
C LEU A 295 -11.70 -6.72 22.28
N SER A 296 -12.61 -6.55 23.24
CA SER A 296 -12.36 -6.70 24.68
C SER A 296 -13.65 -7.14 25.37
N LEU A 297 -13.54 -7.90 26.47
CA LEU A 297 -14.69 -8.25 27.32
C LEU A 297 -15.43 -7.01 27.86
N THR A 298 -14.75 -5.87 27.95
CA THR A 298 -15.32 -4.59 28.37
C THR A 298 -15.95 -3.78 27.22
N ASP A 299 -15.67 -4.14 25.97
CA ASP A 299 -16.25 -3.50 24.81
C ASP A 299 -17.53 -4.25 24.42
N THR A 300 -18.68 -3.70 24.77
CA THR A 300 -19.98 -4.32 24.48
C THR A 300 -20.49 -3.98 23.09
N THR A 301 -19.81 -3.10 22.36
CA THR A 301 -20.29 -2.59 21.08
C THR A 301 -19.50 -3.22 19.93
N VAL A 302 -20.21 -3.89 19.03
CA VAL A 302 -19.64 -4.45 17.81
C VAL A 302 -20.30 -3.83 16.58
N LEU A 303 -19.53 -3.71 15.50
CA LEU A 303 -20.08 -3.31 14.20
C LEU A 303 -20.91 -4.43 13.63
N VAL A 304 -22.08 -4.06 13.11
CA VAL A 304 -22.95 -4.99 12.38
C VAL A 304 -22.89 -4.61 10.92
N LEU A 305 -22.26 -5.46 10.11
CA LEU A 305 -22.36 -5.40 8.66
C LEU A 305 -23.74 -5.91 8.24
N LYS A 306 -24.47 -5.08 7.52
CA LYS A 306 -25.80 -5.35 6.99
C LYS A 306 -25.73 -5.45 5.47
N ASP A 307 -26.50 -6.37 4.91
CA ASP A 307 -26.78 -6.41 3.48
C ASP A 307 -27.68 -5.23 3.12
N LEU A 308 -27.24 -4.42 2.16
CA LEU A 308 -27.95 -3.25 1.66
C LEU A 308 -28.65 -3.53 0.32
N GLY A 309 -28.58 -4.76 -0.17
CA GLY A 309 -29.06 -5.19 -1.49
C GLY A 309 -28.07 -4.88 -2.62
N GLY A 310 -28.25 -5.55 -3.75
CA GLY A 310 -27.43 -5.32 -4.96
C GLY A 310 -25.96 -5.70 -4.82
N GLY A 311 -25.62 -6.57 -3.85
CA GLY A 311 -24.24 -7.00 -3.57
C GLY A 311 -23.49 -6.10 -2.59
N PHE A 312 -24.08 -4.99 -2.15
CA PHE A 312 -23.45 -4.04 -1.24
C PHE A 312 -23.72 -4.37 0.22
N PHE A 313 -22.72 -4.08 1.05
CA PHE A 313 -22.82 -4.23 2.51
C PHE A 313 -22.47 -2.91 3.18
N GLY A 314 -22.90 -2.72 4.42
CA GLY A 314 -22.54 -1.52 5.14
C GLY A 314 -22.79 -1.61 6.64
N PHE A 315 -22.28 -0.63 7.37
CA PHE A 315 -22.49 -0.54 8.82
C PHE A 315 -22.89 0.88 9.20
N ASN A 316 -23.69 0.96 10.27
CA ASN A 316 -23.99 2.22 10.92
C ASN A 316 -22.93 2.46 12.01
N TRP A 317 -22.39 3.68 12.08
CA TRP A 317 -21.50 4.02 13.19
C TRP A 317 -22.31 3.99 14.51
N PRO A 318 -21.86 3.27 15.54
CA PRO A 318 -22.72 2.93 16.68
C PRO A 318 -22.89 4.08 17.67
N LYS A 319 -21.96 5.04 17.71
CA LYS A 319 -22.03 6.20 18.60
C LYS A 319 -22.51 7.43 17.87
N ASP A 320 -23.17 8.31 18.60
CA ASP A 320 -23.41 9.66 18.15
C ASP A 320 -22.12 10.45 18.02
N ILE A 321 -22.09 11.39 17.08
CA ILE A 321 -20.95 12.26 16.84
C ILE A 321 -21.37 13.73 16.84
N ASP A 322 -20.47 14.58 17.32
CA ASP A 322 -20.65 16.03 17.32
C ASP A 322 -20.43 16.62 15.93
N ALA A 323 -20.68 17.92 15.79
CA ALA A 323 -20.41 18.63 14.54
C ALA A 323 -18.90 18.70 14.26
N GLY A 324 -18.53 18.58 12.99
CA GLY A 324 -17.14 18.62 12.54
C GLY A 324 -16.92 17.89 11.22
N SER A 325 -15.66 17.83 10.78
CA SER A 325 -15.24 17.06 9.61
C SER A 325 -14.54 15.78 10.04
N TYR A 326 -14.88 14.67 9.40
CA TYR A 326 -14.46 13.33 9.79
C TYR A 326 -14.06 12.50 8.59
N TYR A 327 -13.38 11.39 8.85
CA TYR A 327 -13.16 10.30 7.90
C TYR A 327 -12.96 8.98 8.65
N PHE A 328 -13.19 7.87 7.98
CA PHE A 328 -12.88 6.53 8.48
C PHE A 328 -11.56 6.00 7.91
N ARG A 329 -10.87 5.21 8.74
CA ARG A 329 -9.87 4.23 8.29
C ARG A 329 -10.34 2.83 8.68
N TYR A 330 -10.18 1.86 7.79
CA TYR A 330 -10.60 0.49 8.08
C TYR A 330 -9.71 -0.56 7.42
N GLN A 331 -9.77 -1.76 7.97
CA GLN A 331 -9.10 -2.94 7.44
C GLN A 331 -9.86 -4.21 7.79
N VAL A 332 -9.86 -5.18 6.87
CA VAL A 332 -10.26 -6.55 7.15
C VAL A 332 -9.08 -7.34 7.69
N LEU A 333 -9.34 -8.09 8.76
CA LEU A 333 -8.35 -8.89 9.47
C LEU A 333 -8.90 -10.31 9.65
N SER A 334 -8.02 -11.28 9.82
CA SER A 334 -8.42 -12.59 10.32
C SER A 334 -9.17 -12.44 11.66
N LYS A 335 -10.22 -13.23 11.89
CA LYS A 335 -10.91 -13.30 13.20
C LYS A 335 -9.99 -13.73 14.34
N ALA A 336 -8.88 -14.40 14.05
CA ALA A 336 -7.90 -14.79 15.06
C ALA A 336 -7.10 -13.59 15.60
N THR A 337 -6.97 -12.52 14.81
CA THR A 337 -6.23 -11.31 15.17
C THR A 337 -7.07 -10.44 16.10
N THR A 338 -6.46 -9.78 17.08
CA THR A 338 -7.10 -8.68 17.82
C THR A 338 -6.34 -7.41 17.48
N PRO A 339 -6.92 -6.48 16.69
CA PRO A 339 -6.24 -5.24 16.38
C PRO A 339 -5.97 -4.45 17.68
N PRO A 340 -4.75 -3.90 17.86
CA PRO A 340 -4.49 -3.03 18.99
C PRO A 340 -5.40 -1.80 18.93
N LYS A 341 -5.89 -1.32 20.09
CA LYS A 341 -6.58 -0.01 20.12
C LYS A 341 -5.55 1.05 19.76
N PRO A 342 -5.75 1.77 18.66
CA PRO A 342 -4.68 2.49 18.04
C PRO A 342 -4.54 3.91 18.63
N LYS A 343 -3.35 4.50 18.47
CA LYS A 343 -3.08 5.89 18.83
C LYS A 343 -3.07 6.75 17.57
N ALA A 344 -3.56 7.99 17.62
CA ALA A 344 -3.64 8.84 16.43
C ALA A 344 -2.29 9.07 15.71
N THR A 345 -1.17 8.93 16.43
CA THR A 345 0.20 9.09 15.91
C THR A 345 0.81 7.81 15.36
N ASP A 346 0.09 6.68 15.34
CA ASP A 346 0.63 5.39 14.92
C ASP A 346 0.80 5.31 13.38
N PRO A 347 2.01 5.09 12.84
CA PRO A 347 2.21 4.96 11.41
C PRO A 347 1.38 3.84 10.75
N PHE A 348 1.00 2.81 11.53
CA PHE A 348 0.16 1.70 11.06
C PHE A 348 -1.09 2.20 10.32
N TRP A 349 -1.65 3.34 10.71
CA TRP A 349 -2.83 3.90 10.08
C TRP A 349 -2.69 4.19 8.62
N TYR A 350 -1.53 4.67 8.18
CA TYR A 350 -1.30 5.07 6.79
C TYR A 350 -1.45 3.90 5.82
N THR A 351 -1.37 2.68 6.34
CA THR A 351 -1.53 1.43 5.59
C THR A 351 -2.99 1.04 5.38
N LEU A 352 -3.90 1.55 6.20
CA LEU A 352 -5.33 1.22 6.15
C LEU A 352 -6.05 1.97 5.04
N VAL A 353 -7.15 1.39 4.57
CA VAL A 353 -8.05 2.04 3.60
C VAL A 353 -8.63 3.29 4.24
N LYS A 354 -8.37 4.46 3.64
CA LYS A 354 -8.89 5.76 4.08
C LYS A 354 -10.06 6.16 3.19
N THR A 355 -11.18 6.49 3.83
CA THR A 355 -12.36 7.03 3.14
C THR A 355 -12.23 8.54 2.86
N PRO A 356 -13.01 9.10 1.91
CA PRO A 356 -13.13 10.55 1.73
C PRO A 356 -13.58 11.27 3.00
N ASN A 357 -13.46 12.59 3.08
CA ASN A 357 -13.98 13.30 4.24
C ASN A 357 -15.50 13.49 4.15
N PHE A 358 -16.19 13.48 5.29
CA PHE A 358 -17.58 13.92 5.43
C PHE A 358 -17.70 14.97 6.55
N THR A 359 -18.81 15.69 6.57
CA THR A 359 -19.08 16.72 7.57
C THR A 359 -20.41 16.47 8.25
N ILE A 360 -20.42 16.59 9.58
CA ILE A 360 -21.63 16.72 10.38
C ILE A 360 -21.76 18.20 10.70
N GLU A 361 -22.81 18.84 10.19
CA GLU A 361 -23.03 20.25 10.44
C GLU A 361 -23.69 20.46 11.80
N LYS A 362 -23.39 21.61 12.38
CA LYS A 362 -23.98 22.07 13.62
C LYS A 362 -25.35 22.68 13.30
N ALA A 363 -26.41 22.25 13.96
CA ALA A 363 -27.69 22.94 13.84
C ALA A 363 -27.58 24.40 14.27
N THR A 364 -28.37 25.24 13.60
CA THR A 364 -28.52 26.66 13.90
C THR A 364 -29.05 26.86 15.31
N ASN A 365 -28.44 27.75 16.11
CA ASN A 365 -28.90 28.02 17.47
C ASN A 365 -30.29 28.66 17.43
N VAL A 366 -31.16 28.25 18.35
CA VAL A 366 -32.40 28.99 18.60
C VAL A 366 -32.02 30.24 19.38
N ASP A 367 -32.33 31.42 18.86
CA ASP A 367 -32.18 32.68 19.59
C ASP A 367 -33.50 33.45 19.54
N PHE A 368 -33.73 34.27 20.56
CA PHE A 368 -34.91 35.12 20.61
C PHE A 368 -34.61 36.45 21.31
N THR A 369 -35.45 37.43 21.02
CA THR A 369 -35.54 38.67 21.77
C THR A 369 -36.90 38.75 22.46
N ALA A 370 -36.94 39.42 23.60
CA ALA A 370 -38.17 39.76 24.28
C ALA A 370 -38.17 41.26 24.58
N LYS A 371 -39.25 41.95 24.20
CA LYS A 371 -39.43 43.38 24.48
C LYS A 371 -40.73 43.62 25.22
N ARG A 372 -40.65 44.46 26.24
CA ARG A 372 -41.85 45.00 26.90
C ARG A 372 -42.64 45.83 25.89
N VAL A 373 -43.93 45.54 25.74
CA VAL A 373 -44.84 46.31 24.88
C VAL A 373 -45.56 47.37 25.71
N ASN A 374 -46.18 46.97 26.83
CA ASN A 374 -46.76 47.90 27.81
C ASN A 374 -46.76 47.27 29.21
N ASP A 375 -46.70 48.14 30.22
CA ASP A 375 -46.99 47.78 31.62
C ASP A 375 -48.52 47.73 31.84
N GLU A 376 -48.94 47.26 33.02
CA GLU A 376 -50.35 47.34 33.41
C GLU A 376 -50.83 48.80 33.43
N SER A 377 -52.04 49.04 32.92
CA SER A 377 -52.63 50.38 32.88
C SER A 377 -53.18 50.85 34.23
N CYS A 378 -53.57 49.92 35.10
CA CYS A 378 -54.14 50.17 36.43
C CYS A 378 -53.80 49.02 37.41
N PHE A 379 -54.00 49.25 38.71
CA PHE A 379 -53.79 48.22 39.73
C PHE A 379 -54.64 46.98 39.45
N GLU A 380 -53.98 45.82 39.36
CA GLU A 380 -54.61 44.51 39.10
C GLU A 380 -55.34 44.38 37.75
N ALA A 381 -55.08 45.29 36.80
CA ALA A 381 -55.70 45.23 35.49
C ALA A 381 -55.27 44.01 34.66
N GLY A 382 -54.07 43.47 34.92
CA GLY A 382 -53.53 42.30 34.22
C GLY A 382 -53.33 42.51 32.73
N ASP A 383 -53.26 43.74 32.23
CA ASP A 383 -53.22 44.07 30.80
C ASP A 383 -51.80 44.33 30.26
N GLY A 384 -50.77 43.99 31.04
CA GLY A 384 -49.37 44.03 30.62
C GLY A 384 -49.08 43.07 29.45
N LYS A 385 -48.11 43.44 28.60
CA LYS A 385 -47.74 42.65 27.41
C LYS A 385 -46.24 42.61 27.16
N ILE A 386 -45.76 41.44 26.75
CA ILE A 386 -44.39 41.21 26.29
C ILE A 386 -44.45 40.63 24.88
N GLN A 387 -43.70 41.20 23.94
CA GLN A 387 -43.50 40.61 22.61
C GLN A 387 -42.25 39.74 22.64
N VAL A 388 -42.38 38.52 22.13
CA VAL A 388 -41.28 37.57 21.94
C VAL A 388 -41.09 37.36 20.45
N GLU A 389 -39.85 37.43 19.99
CA GLU A 389 -39.48 37.23 18.59
C GLU A 389 -38.27 36.31 18.50
N VAL A 390 -38.45 35.15 17.84
CA VAL A 390 -37.37 34.23 17.49
C VAL A 390 -36.54 34.86 16.37
N THR A 391 -35.25 35.07 16.64
CA THR A 391 -34.31 35.73 15.73
C THR A 391 -33.39 34.77 14.99
N SER A 392 -33.26 33.54 15.48
CA SER A 392 -32.46 32.47 14.87
C SER A 392 -33.04 31.11 15.20
N GLY A 393 -32.81 30.13 14.33
CA GLY A 393 -33.20 28.74 14.49
C GLY A 393 -33.28 28.03 13.13
N GLU A 394 -33.37 26.70 13.15
CA GLU A 394 -33.45 25.91 11.93
C GLU A 394 -34.73 26.18 11.12
N THR A 395 -34.59 26.16 9.79
CA THR A 395 -35.72 26.45 8.89
C THR A 395 -36.76 25.34 8.98
N GLY A 396 -38.05 25.71 9.05
CA GLY A 396 -39.17 24.76 9.10
C GLY A 396 -39.51 24.22 10.49
N ARG A 397 -38.83 24.66 11.55
CA ARG A 397 -39.16 24.29 12.93
C ARG A 397 -40.28 25.16 13.51
N LEU A 398 -41.06 24.58 14.41
CA LEU A 398 -42.05 25.30 15.22
C LEU A 398 -41.40 25.74 16.53
N TYR A 399 -41.77 26.92 17.04
CA TYR A 399 -41.22 27.46 18.27
C TYR A 399 -42.26 27.46 19.40
N PHE A 400 -41.78 27.29 20.62
CA PHE A 400 -42.57 27.29 21.83
C PHE A 400 -41.92 28.19 22.88
N TYR A 401 -42.74 28.87 23.68
CA TYR A 401 -42.27 29.62 24.84
C TYR A 401 -42.87 29.07 26.13
N ILE A 402 -42.15 29.24 27.23
CA ILE A 402 -42.64 29.04 28.59
C ILE A 402 -42.38 30.33 29.36
N LEU A 403 -43.36 30.76 30.16
CA LEU A 403 -43.30 31.99 30.93
C LEU A 403 -43.28 31.66 32.42
N TYR A 404 -42.31 32.21 33.12
CA TYR A 404 -42.22 32.15 34.57
C TYR A 404 -42.42 33.53 35.17
N LYS A 405 -43.21 33.62 36.24
CA LYS A 405 -43.26 34.78 37.13
C LYS A 405 -42.25 34.59 38.25
N ILE A 406 -41.47 35.62 38.52
CA ILE A 406 -40.43 35.62 39.55
C ILE A 406 -40.97 36.27 40.81
N GLU A 407 -41.06 35.51 41.89
CA GLU A 407 -41.48 35.98 43.20
C GLU A 407 -40.34 35.77 44.21
N GLY A 408 -39.62 36.85 44.53
CA GLY A 408 -38.37 36.78 45.29
C GLY A 408 -37.28 36.06 44.51
N THR A 409 -36.86 34.89 44.99
CA THR A 409 -35.88 33.99 44.35
C THR A 409 -36.51 32.78 43.66
N THR A 410 -37.84 32.67 43.67
CA THR A 410 -38.57 31.51 43.13
C THR A 410 -39.12 31.79 41.73
N GLU A 411 -39.00 30.83 40.83
CA GLU A 411 -39.61 30.84 39.48
C GLU A 411 -40.90 30.01 39.50
N ILE A 412 -42.05 30.67 39.35
CA ILE A 412 -43.37 30.01 39.28
C ILE A 412 -43.80 29.97 37.81
N VAL A 413 -44.24 28.81 37.32
CA VAL A 413 -44.74 28.68 35.94
C VAL A 413 -46.05 29.47 35.82
N GLU A 414 -46.00 30.58 35.09
CA GLU A 414 -47.17 31.41 34.77
C GLU A 414 -47.93 30.83 33.57
N ARG A 415 -47.18 30.33 32.57
CA ARG A 415 -47.72 29.61 31.41
C ARG A 415 -46.79 28.47 31.06
N GLY A 416 -47.35 27.29 30.82
CA GLY A 416 -46.63 26.15 30.26
C GLY A 416 -46.16 26.39 28.83
N TRP A 417 -45.48 25.38 28.26
CA TRP A 417 -45.02 25.43 26.88
C TRP A 417 -46.19 25.70 25.91
N THR A 418 -46.13 26.87 25.27
CA THR A 418 -47.16 27.37 24.35
C THR A 418 -46.52 27.64 23.00
N SER A 419 -47.17 27.25 21.90
CA SER A 419 -46.65 27.49 20.55
C SER A 419 -46.68 28.98 20.18
N LEU A 420 -45.66 29.42 19.43
CA LEU A 420 -45.66 30.73 18.79
C LEU A 420 -46.43 30.66 17.46
N SER A 421 -47.18 31.71 17.14
CA SER A 421 -47.80 31.88 15.82
C SER A 421 -46.77 32.46 14.85
N GLY A 422 -45.88 31.62 14.32
CA GLY A 422 -44.75 32.04 13.50
C GLY A 422 -43.51 32.36 14.34
N THR A 423 -42.72 33.36 13.94
CA THR A 423 -41.50 33.78 14.66
C THR A 423 -41.77 34.84 15.72
N THR A 424 -42.95 35.46 15.75
CA THR A 424 -43.29 36.53 16.70
C THR A 424 -44.61 36.23 17.40
N THR A 425 -44.67 36.48 18.71
CA THR A 425 -45.92 36.43 19.48
C THR A 425 -46.00 37.55 20.51
N ILE A 426 -47.22 37.92 20.89
CA ILE A 426 -47.47 38.85 22.01
C ILE A 426 -48.07 38.05 23.16
N ILE A 427 -47.34 37.96 24.25
CA ILE A 427 -47.81 37.42 25.51
C ILE A 427 -48.55 38.54 26.24
N SER A 428 -49.88 38.50 26.22
CA SER A 428 -50.76 39.47 26.90
C SER A 428 -51.37 38.91 28.16
N GLY A 429 -52.02 39.73 28.97
CA GLY A 429 -52.71 39.23 30.17
C GLY A 429 -51.75 39.07 31.36
N LEU A 430 -50.73 39.93 31.43
CA LEU A 430 -49.67 39.83 32.43
C LEU A 430 -49.87 40.86 33.53
N GLY A 431 -49.81 40.39 34.77
CA GLY A 431 -49.84 41.24 35.95
C GLY A 431 -48.52 41.99 36.21
N LYS A 432 -48.50 42.86 37.21
CA LYS A 432 -47.25 43.41 37.72
C LYS A 432 -46.31 42.30 38.20
N GLY A 433 -45.08 42.29 37.69
CA GLY A 433 -44.07 41.33 38.12
C GLY A 433 -42.79 41.37 37.31
N LYS A 434 -41.82 40.56 37.73
CA LYS A 434 -40.66 40.21 36.91
C LYS A 434 -40.94 38.87 36.26
N TYR A 435 -40.64 38.76 34.98
CA TYR A 435 -40.89 37.55 34.21
C TYR A 435 -39.61 37.03 33.58
N LYS A 436 -39.52 35.71 33.46
CA LYS A 436 -38.47 35.01 32.72
C LYS A 436 -39.12 34.19 31.62
N ILE A 437 -38.55 34.30 30.42
CA ILE A 437 -39.03 33.58 29.24
C ILE A 437 -37.93 32.60 28.83
N LYS A 438 -38.33 31.38 28.49
CA LYS A 438 -37.47 30.46 27.73
C LYS A 438 -38.19 30.11 26.44
N VAL A 439 -37.42 29.95 25.38
CA VAL A 439 -37.91 29.53 24.06
C VAL A 439 -37.23 28.23 23.69
N LYS A 440 -37.96 27.32 23.03
CA LYS A 440 -37.42 26.13 22.39
C LYS A 440 -38.05 25.92 21.03
N ASP A 441 -37.46 25.06 20.21
CA ASP A 441 -38.07 24.60 18.97
C ASP A 441 -38.77 23.23 19.12
N SER A 442 -39.26 22.68 18.00
CA SER A 442 -39.95 21.39 17.92
C SER A 442 -39.07 20.16 18.12
N GLU A 443 -37.74 20.33 18.12
CA GLU A 443 -36.74 19.28 18.43
C GLU A 443 -36.24 19.38 19.88
N ASP A 444 -36.95 20.14 20.71
CA ASP A 444 -36.61 20.47 22.09
C ASP A 444 -35.26 21.20 22.25
N CYS A 445 -34.79 21.90 21.21
CA CYS A 445 -33.60 22.73 21.31
C CYS A 445 -33.95 24.05 22.00
N LEU A 446 -33.38 24.27 23.19
CA LEU A 446 -33.57 25.50 23.96
C LEU A 446 -32.72 26.62 23.37
N ALA A 447 -33.28 27.83 23.38
CA ALA A 447 -32.51 29.03 23.15
C ALA A 447 -31.51 29.23 24.30
N LYS A 448 -30.23 29.37 23.95
CA LYS A 448 -29.11 29.42 24.90
C LYS A 448 -28.21 30.61 24.65
#